data_AF-A0A6J6NCP2-F1
#
_entry.id   AF-A0A6J6NCP2-F1
#
_cell.length_a   1.000
_cell.length_b   1.000
_cell.length_c   1.000
_cell.angle_alpha   90.00
_cell.angle_beta   90.00
_cell.angle_gamma   90.00
#
_symmetry.space_group_name_H-M   'P 1'
#
loop_
_entity.id
_entity.type
_entity.pdbx_description
1 polymer ?
#
loop_
_entity_poly.entity_id
_entity_poly.type
_entity_poly.pdbx_seq_one_letter_code
_entity_poly.pdbx_strand_id
1 'polypeptide(L)' 'MFEDLLSRVDKVERVGEIDHLRSNFVNGIKRFPVKVTLR' A
#
# COMPACT_ATOMS: atom_id res chain seq x y z
N MET A 1 -11.46 -5.51 -7.09
CA MET A 1 -11.05 -4.44 -6.13
C MET A 1 -9.97 -3.52 -6.70
N PHE A 2 -9.00 -4.00 -7.50
CA PHE A 2 -7.85 -3.20 -7.95
C PHE A 2 -7.95 -2.68 -9.39
N GLU A 3 -9.05 -2.99 -10.10
CA GLU A 3 -9.23 -2.69 -11.52
C GLU A 3 -9.15 -1.17 -11.80
N ASP A 4 -9.74 -0.34 -10.94
CA ASP A 4 -9.69 1.12 -11.07
C ASP A 4 -8.27 1.68 -10.92
N LEU A 5 -7.43 1.05 -10.07
CA LEU A 5 -6.04 1.49 -9.87
C LEU A 5 -5.18 1.21 -11.10
N LEU A 6 -5.38 0.08 -11.78
CA LEU A 6 -4.61 -0.29 -12.97
C LEU A 6 -4.75 0.71 -14.12
N SER A 7 -5.89 1.41 -14.18
CA SER A 7 -6.13 2.44 -15.20
C SER A 7 -5.40 3.77 -14.91
N ARG A 8 -5.14 4.09 -13.64
CA ARG A 8 -4.69 5.42 -13.18
C ARG A 8 -3.24 5.46 -12.73
N VAL A 9 -2.72 4.32 -12.28
CA VAL A 9 -1.42 4.22 -11.61
C VAL A 9 -0.44 3.48 -12.51
N ASP A 10 0.67 4.12 -12.82
CA ASP A 10 1.72 3.53 -13.63
C ASP A 10 2.76 2.77 -12.79
N LYS A 11 3.10 3.34 -11.62
CA LYS A 11 4.09 2.75 -10.71
C LYS A 11 3.74 3.00 -9.25
N VAL A 12 4.01 2.00 -8.40
CA VAL A 12 3.96 2.13 -6.94
C VAL A 12 5.27 1.61 -6.37
N GLU A 13 5.93 2.41 -5.54
CA GLU A 13 7.20 2.06 -4.90
C GLU A 13 7.08 2.21 -3.38
N ARG A 14 7.56 1.23 -2.63
CA ARG A 14 7.67 1.33 -1.16
C ARG A 14 8.83 2.25 -0.81
N VAL A 15 8.58 3.24 0.05
CA VAL A 15 9.57 4.28 0.40
C VAL A 15 9.95 4.30 1.87
N GLY A 16 9.54 3.30 2.64
CA GLY A 16 9.88 3.20 4.05
C GLY A 16 9.41 1.91 4.70
N GLU A 17 9.60 1.81 6.01
CA GLU A 17 9.20 0.63 6.76
C GLU A 17 7.68 0.48 6.90
N ILE A 18 7.22 -0.77 6.98
CA ILE A 18 5.81 -1.09 7.19
C ILE A 18 5.56 -1.16 8.69
N ASP A 19 4.56 -0.42 9.15
CA ASP A 19 4.06 -0.52 10.52
C ASP A 19 2.90 -1.52 10.55
N HIS A 20 2.97 -2.50 11.44
CA HIS A 20 1.95 -3.55 11.58
C HIS A 20 0.98 -3.24 12.71
N LEU A 21 -0.25 -3.73 12.55
CA LEU A 21 -1.25 -3.66 13.61
C LEU A 21 -0.85 -4.58 14.76
N ARG A 22 -0.89 -4.08 16.00
CA ARG A 22 -0.76 -4.91 17.19
C ARG A 22 -2.07 -5.66 17.41
N SER A 23 -2.19 -6.83 16.79
CA SER A 23 -3.36 -7.70 16.89
C SER A 23 -2.93 -9.16 17.04
N ASN A 24 -3.69 -9.89 17.84
CA ASN A 24 -3.57 -11.33 18.04
C ASN A 24 -4.58 -12.13 17.18
N PHE A 25 -5.39 -11.46 16.35
CA PHE A 25 -6.37 -12.08 15.47
C PHE A 25 -6.11 -11.80 14.00
N VAL A 26 -5.80 -10.55 13.64
CA VAL A 26 -5.61 -10.12 12.24
C VAL A 26 -4.17 -9.70 11.98
N ASN A 27 -3.54 -10.25 10.95
CA ASN A 27 -2.26 -9.76 10.45
C ASN A 27 -2.47 -8.54 9.55
N GLY A 28 -2.67 -7.37 10.16
CA GLY A 28 -2.96 -6.14 9.46
C GLY A 28 -1.75 -5.22 9.31
N ILE A 29 -1.75 -4.42 8.25
CA ILE A 29 -0.79 -3.32 8.04
C ILE A 29 -1.43 -2.02 8.50
N LYS A 30 -0.77 -1.31 9.41
CA LYS A 30 -1.22 -0.02 9.94
C LYS A 30 -0.73 1.15 9.08
N ARG A 31 0.49 1.09 8.56
CA ARG A 31 1.06 2.11 7.65
C ARG A 31 1.90 1.45 6.57
N PHE A 32 1.67 1.86 5.32
CA PHE A 32 2.38 1.39 4.15
C PHE A 32 2.84 2.61 3.31
N PRO A 33 4.00 3.22 3.64
CA PRO A 33 4.46 4.41 2.95
C PRO A 33 4.86 4.07 1.51
N VAL A 34 4.17 4.70 0.56
CA VAL A 34 4.39 4.49 -0.88
C VAL A 34 4.52 5.81 -1.64
N LYS A 35 5.31 5.76 -2.70
CA LYS A 35 5.31 6.75 -3.77
C LYS A 35 4.53 6.19 -4.95
N VAL A 36 3.67 7.02 -5.54
CA VAL A 36 2.83 6.64 -6.67
C VAL A 36 3.17 7.53 -7.86
N THR A 37 3.38 6.91 -9.02
CA THR A 37 3.47 7.60 -10.31
C THR A 37 2.14 7.40 -11.04
N LEU A 38 1.50 8.51 -11.40
CA LEU A 38 0.25 8.51 -12.16
C LEU A 38 0.55 8.58 -13.66
N ARG A 39 -0.41 8.13 -14.46
CA ARG A 39 -0.39 8.30 -15.93
C ARG A 39 -0.92 9.67 -16.35
#